data_AF-K1UIK8-F1
#
_entry.id   AF-K1UIK8-F1
#
_cell.length_a   1.000
_cell.length_b   1.000
_cell.length_c   1.000
_cell.angle_alpha   90.00
_cell.angle_beta   90.00
_cell.angle_gamma   90.00
#
_symmetry.space_group_name_H-M   'P 1'
#
loop_
_entity.id
_entity.type
_entity.pdbx_description
1 polymer ?
#
loop_
_entity_poly.entity_id
_entity_poly.type
_entity_poly.pdbx_seq_one_letter_code
_entity_poly.pdbx_strand_id
1 'polypeptide(L)'
;MESIPLRKKILETIVSKSTLKQKVFDNTFATFNDLKETLLEMASEMDDQLDGLLDRRVRLEYRDRGKFEAQIQVANDLLIFQMHTDVFEFEPNHVIWQNPYVQTDRDNSYCGVINIYNFLSDSFKFNRN
;
A
#
# COMPACT_ATOMS: atom_id res chain seq x y z
N MET A 1 -4.95 -45.17 8.80
CA MET A 1 -4.91 -43.69 8.93
C MET A 1 -6.27 -43.19 8.48
N GLU A 2 -7.17 -42.87 9.42
CA GLU A 2 -8.50 -42.35 9.04
C GLU A 2 -8.32 -41.08 8.22
N SER A 3 -8.82 -41.11 6.97
CA SER A 3 -8.82 -39.94 6.12
C SER A 3 -9.68 -38.87 6.79
N ILE A 4 -9.07 -37.75 7.19
CA ILE A 4 -9.81 -36.57 7.60
C ILE A 4 -10.88 -36.30 6.53
N PRO A 5 -12.18 -36.26 6.89
CA PRO A 5 -13.24 -36.07 5.91
C PRO A 5 -12.97 -34.82 5.10
N LEU A 6 -13.13 -34.89 3.77
CA LEU A 6 -12.84 -33.78 2.85
C LEU A 6 -13.45 -32.45 3.33
N ARG A 7 -14.66 -32.50 3.88
CA ARG A 7 -15.35 -31.35 4.48
C ARG A 7 -14.57 -30.70 5.62
N LYS A 8 -13.95 -31.49 6.50
CA LYS A 8 -13.13 -30.97 7.61
C LYS A 8 -11.88 -30.25 7.08
N LYS A 9 -11.20 -30.82 6.08
CA LYS A 9 -10.06 -30.15 5.42
C LYS A 9 -10.46 -28.82 4.77
N ILE A 10 -11.61 -28.79 4.07
CA ILE A 10 -12.12 -27.57 3.45
C ILE A 10 -12.37 -26.49 4.51
N LEU A 11 -13.01 -26.86 5.63
CA LEU A 11 -13.26 -25.93 6.73
C LEU A 11 -11.96 -25.41 7.36
N GLU A 12 -10.99 -26.28 7.60
CA GLU A 12 -9.66 -25.91 8.12
C GLU A 12 -8.94 -24.94 7.17
N THR A 13 -8.98 -25.18 5.86
CA THR A 13 -8.39 -24.29 4.85
C THR A 13 -9.09 -22.93 4.82
N ILE A 14 -10.43 -22.90 4.89
CA ILE A 14 -11.19 -21.64 4.91
C ILE A 14 -10.79 -20.82 6.13
N VAL A 15 -10.78 -21.42 7.32
CA VAL A 15 -10.44 -20.73 8.57
C VAL A 15 -8.99 -20.22 8.53
N SER A 16 -8.03 -21.06 8.17
CA SER A 16 -6.62 -20.66 8.11
C SER A 16 -6.36 -19.55 7.09
N LYS A 17 -6.82 -19.71 5.83
CA LYS A 17 -6.57 -18.72 4.77
C LYS A 17 -7.32 -17.40 5.00
N SER A 18 -8.55 -17.42 5.48
CA SER A 18 -9.28 -16.19 5.81
C SER A 18 -8.60 -15.42 6.96
N THR A 19 -8.20 -16.12 8.02
CA THR A 19 -7.49 -15.52 9.15
C THR A 19 -6.15 -14.90 8.71
N LEU A 20 -5.39 -15.61 7.87
CA LEU A 20 -4.13 -15.09 7.32
C LEU A 20 -4.36 -13.81 6.51
N LYS A 21 -5.31 -13.84 5.57
CA LYS A 21 -5.62 -12.67 4.72
C LYS A 21 -6.06 -11.47 5.56
N GLN A 22 -6.86 -11.68 6.59
CA GLN A 22 -7.27 -10.58 7.47
C GLN A 22 -6.06 -9.96 8.19
N LYS A 23 -5.15 -10.79 8.73
CA LYS A 23 -3.92 -10.29 9.37
C LYS A 23 -3.04 -9.48 8.43
N VAL A 24 -2.86 -9.96 7.19
CA VAL A 24 -2.06 -9.25 6.19
C VAL A 24 -2.73 -7.93 5.79
N PHE A 25 -4.06 -7.93 5.63
CA PHE A 25 -4.83 -6.71 5.37
C PHE A 25 -4.67 -5.70 6.52
N ASP A 26 -4.90 -6.11 7.76
CA ASP A 26 -4.82 -5.24 8.95
C ASP A 26 -3.42 -4.64 9.09
N ASN A 27 -2.38 -5.45 8.89
CA ASN A 27 -0.99 -4.98 8.91
C ASN A 27 -0.72 -3.95 7.79
N THR A 28 -1.16 -4.25 6.57
CA THR A 28 -0.96 -3.33 5.43
C THR A 28 -1.72 -2.02 5.65
N PHE A 29 -2.93 -2.08 6.21
CA PHE A 29 -3.73 -0.91 6.54
C PHE A 29 -3.08 -0.05 7.62
N ALA A 30 -2.55 -0.67 8.68
CA ALA A 30 -1.78 0.04 9.70
C ALA A 30 -0.55 0.74 9.08
N THR A 31 0.27 0.01 8.33
CA THR A 31 1.44 0.58 7.64
C THR A 31 1.06 1.71 6.67
N PHE A 32 -0.08 1.60 5.97
CA PHE A 32 -0.54 2.67 5.08
C PHE A 32 -0.97 3.92 5.86
N ASN A 33 -1.58 3.78 7.03
CA ASN A 33 -1.89 4.93 7.89
C ASN A 33 -0.61 5.58 8.43
N ASP A 34 0.38 4.81 8.86
CA ASP A 34 1.70 5.34 9.28
C ASP A 34 2.36 6.13 8.12
N LEU A 35 2.27 5.60 6.90
CA LEU A 35 2.74 6.29 5.70
C LEU A 35 1.97 7.61 5.47
N LYS A 36 0.65 7.63 5.65
CA LYS A 36 -0.17 8.84 5.50
C LYS A 36 0.23 9.92 6.51
N GLU A 37 0.45 9.54 7.77
CA GLU A 37 0.93 10.45 8.82
C GLU A 37 2.30 11.01 8.45
N THR A 38 3.24 10.15 8.04
CA THR A 38 4.57 10.56 7.60
C THR A 38 4.53 11.52 6.40
N LEU A 39 3.65 11.26 5.41
CA LEU A 39 3.49 12.14 4.25
C LEU A 39 2.91 13.51 4.62
N LEU A 40 1.97 13.55 5.56
CA LEU A 40 1.40 14.80 6.07
C LEU A 40 2.46 15.62 6.80
N GLU A 41 3.20 15.01 7.73
CA GLU A 41 4.26 15.66 8.49
C GLU A 41 5.34 16.22 7.56
N MET A 42 5.85 15.39 6.65
CA MET A 42 6.84 15.80 5.67
C MET A 42 6.35 16.93 4.78
N ALA A 43 5.08 16.90 4.36
CA ALA A 43 4.50 17.96 3.54
C ALA A 43 4.47 19.30 4.29
N SER A 44 4.04 19.29 5.55
CA SER A 44 4.01 20.48 6.40
C SER A 44 5.41 21.03 6.68
N GLU A 45 6.35 20.17 7.10
CA GLU A 45 7.73 20.60 7.41
C GLU A 45 8.43 21.23 6.20
N MET A 46 8.27 20.64 5.02
CA MET A 46 8.87 21.16 3.80
C MET A 46 8.16 22.42 3.29
N ASP A 47 6.83 22.53 3.37
CA ASP A 47 6.12 23.77 2.98
C ASP A 47 6.58 24.95 3.87
N ASP A 48 6.74 24.72 5.18
CA ASP A 48 7.26 25.73 6.12
C ASP A 48 8.69 26.16 5.78
N GLN A 49 9.59 25.23 5.44
CA GLN A 49 10.96 25.54 5.05
C GLN A 49 11.06 26.30 3.73
N LEU A 50 10.07 26.13 2.85
CA LEU A 50 10.01 26.78 1.54
C LEU A 50 9.27 28.12 1.57
N ASP A 51 8.63 28.47 2.69
CA ASP A 51 7.92 29.74 2.82
C ASP A 51 8.87 30.93 2.65
N GLY A 52 8.46 31.88 1.81
CA GLY A 52 9.29 33.03 1.43
C GLY A 52 10.45 32.74 0.47
N LEU A 53 10.79 31.48 0.18
CA LEU A 53 11.84 31.08 -0.78
C LEU A 53 11.28 30.78 -2.18
N LEU A 54 10.05 30.27 -2.25
CA LEU A 54 9.38 29.91 -3.51
C LEU A 54 8.19 30.82 -3.83
N ASP A 55 7.85 30.88 -5.13
CA ASP A 55 6.58 31.45 -5.56
C ASP A 55 5.44 30.66 -4.90
N ARG A 56 4.44 31.36 -4.36
CA ARG A 56 3.31 30.76 -3.63
C ARG A 56 2.52 29.71 -4.42
N ARG A 57 2.70 29.65 -5.75
CA ARG A 57 2.09 28.63 -6.62
C ARG A 57 2.84 27.29 -6.60
N VAL A 58 4.03 27.24 -6.02
CA VAL A 58 4.93 26.08 -5.94
C VAL A 58 4.91 25.57 -4.50
N ARG A 59 3.72 25.21 -4.00
CA ARG A 59 3.54 24.64 -2.66
C ARG A 59 3.61 23.13 -2.69
N LEU A 60 3.99 22.58 -1.54
CA LEU A 60 3.91 21.15 -1.27
C LEU A 60 2.59 20.89 -0.55
N GLU A 61 1.69 20.13 -1.18
CA GLU A 61 0.37 19.87 -0.63
C GLU A 61 0.16 18.38 -0.40
N TYR A 62 -0.12 17.99 0.84
CA TYR A 62 -0.68 16.68 1.16
C TYR A 62 -2.21 16.71 1.07
N ARG A 63 -2.81 15.65 0.52
CA ARG A 63 -4.26 15.45 0.50
C ARG A 63 -4.61 14.03 0.90
N ASP A 64 -5.42 13.90 1.94
CA ASP A 64 -6.08 12.65 2.29
C ASP A 64 -7.27 12.41 1.34
N ARG A 65 -7.28 11.28 0.62
CA ARG A 65 -8.33 10.91 -0.34
C ARG A 65 -9.09 9.67 0.11
N GLY A 66 -9.16 9.45 1.41
CA GLY A 66 -9.94 8.41 2.05
C GLY A 66 -9.07 7.31 2.65
N LYS A 67 -9.71 6.18 2.94
CA LYS A 67 -9.08 5.09 3.71
C LYS A 67 -7.88 4.46 3.02
N PHE A 68 -7.87 4.44 1.68
CA PHE A 68 -6.91 3.69 0.89
C PHE A 68 -6.16 4.55 -0.13
N GLU A 69 -6.28 5.87 -0.04
CA GLU A 69 -5.60 6.79 -0.95
C GLU A 69 -5.11 8.04 -0.22
N ALA A 70 -3.89 8.45 -0.56
CA ALA A 70 -3.32 9.73 -0.18
C ALA A 70 -2.51 10.29 -1.34
N GLN A 71 -2.36 11.61 -1.38
CA GLN A 71 -1.68 12.31 -2.46
C GLN A 71 -0.69 13.31 -1.89
N ILE A 72 0.44 13.49 -2.57
CA ILE A 72 1.34 14.61 -2.35
C ILE A 72 1.57 15.31 -3.68
N GLN A 73 1.38 16.62 -3.71
CA GLN A 73 1.59 17.45 -4.88
C GLN A 73 2.76 18.38 -4.64
N VAL A 74 3.76 18.33 -5.52
CA VAL A 74 4.91 19.24 -5.53
C VAL A 74 4.85 20.01 -6.83
N ALA A 75 4.49 21.30 -6.78
CA ALA A 75 4.36 22.10 -8.01
C ALA A 75 3.43 21.43 -9.06
N ASN A 76 4.01 20.97 -10.17
CA ASN A 76 3.32 20.28 -11.25
C ASN A 76 3.41 18.75 -11.19
N ASP A 77 4.04 18.18 -10.17
CA ASP A 77 4.11 16.73 -9.96
C ASP A 77 3.11 16.30 -8.89
N LEU A 78 2.43 15.19 -9.12
CA LEU A 78 1.45 14.58 -8.22
C LEU A 78 1.80 13.11 -8.03
N LEU A 79 2.15 12.73 -6.80
CA LEU A 79 2.24 11.33 -6.42
C LEU A 79 0.93 10.90 -5.76
N ILE A 80 0.40 9.76 -6.21
CA ILE A 80 -0.79 9.12 -5.63
C ILE A 80 -0.34 7.81 -5.00
N PHE A 81 -0.53 7.71 -3.69
CA PHE A 81 -0.30 6.52 -2.89
C PHE A 81 -1.62 5.80 -2.70
N GLN A 82 -1.70 4.55 -3.13
CA GLN A 82 -2.94 3.78 -3.13
C GLN A 82 -2.70 2.38 -2.55
N MET A 83 -3.35 2.09 -1.42
CA MET A 83 -3.38 0.74 -0.89
C MET A 83 -4.40 -0.11 -1.68
N HIS A 84 -3.99 -1.30 -2.11
CA HIS A 84 -4.91 -2.31 -2.63
C HIS A 84 -5.58 -3.06 -1.47
N THR A 85 -6.88 -3.37 -1.60
CA THR A 85 -7.65 -4.02 -0.52
C THR A 85 -7.48 -5.54 -0.49
N ASP A 86 -7.11 -6.15 -1.61
CA ASP A 86 -6.82 -7.58 -1.66
C ASP A 86 -5.42 -7.93 -1.14
N VAL A 87 -5.28 -9.19 -0.73
CA VAL A 87 -4.03 -9.81 -0.31
C VAL A 87 -3.54 -10.77 -1.40
N PHE A 88 -2.25 -10.69 -1.71
CA PHE A 88 -1.61 -11.40 -2.80
C PHE A 88 -0.60 -12.43 -2.30
N GLU A 89 -0.30 -13.41 -3.15
CA GLU A 89 0.82 -14.34 -3.00
C GLU A 89 1.66 -14.25 -4.29
N PHE A 90 2.97 -14.45 -4.17
CA PHE A 90 3.85 -14.42 -5.32
C PHE A 90 3.69 -15.65 -6.21
N GLU A 91 3.92 -15.46 -7.52
CA GLU A 91 4.01 -16.55 -8.50
C GLU A 91 5.07 -17.59 -8.07
N PRO A 92 4.88 -18.90 -8.34
CA PRO A 92 5.78 -19.96 -7.85
C PRO A 92 7.26 -19.82 -8.22
N ASN A 93 7.58 -19.10 -9.31
CA ASN A 93 8.96 -18.90 -9.78
C ASN A 93 9.59 -17.59 -9.27
N HIS A 94 8.90 -16.82 -8.43
CA HIS A 94 9.39 -15.55 -7.94
C HIS A 94 10.59 -15.72 -6.98
N VAL A 95 11.57 -14.80 -7.04
CA VAL A 95 12.82 -14.90 -6.25
C VAL A 95 12.58 -14.90 -4.73
N ILE A 96 11.45 -14.37 -4.27
CA ILE A 96 11.08 -14.32 -2.84
C ILE A 96 11.08 -15.71 -2.18
N TRP A 97 10.82 -16.78 -2.94
CA TRP A 97 10.85 -18.16 -2.43
C TRP A 97 12.24 -18.64 -2.00
N GLN A 98 13.29 -17.89 -2.36
CA GLN A 98 14.67 -18.12 -1.89
C GLN A 98 14.95 -17.43 -0.55
N ASN A 99 14.06 -16.54 -0.08
CA ASN A 99 14.24 -15.83 1.18
C ASN A 99 14.07 -16.80 2.37
N PRO A 100 15.05 -16.91 3.29
CA PRO A 100 14.96 -17.79 4.45
C PRO A 100 13.68 -17.61 5.28
N TYR A 101 13.20 -16.36 5.43
CA TYR A 101 11.97 -16.04 6.15
C TYR A 101 10.71 -16.68 5.51
N VAL A 102 10.68 -16.78 4.18
CA VAL A 102 9.57 -17.41 3.45
C VAL A 102 9.75 -18.93 3.38
N GLN A 103 10.99 -19.42 3.38
CA GLN A 103 11.26 -20.86 3.45
C GLN A 103 10.88 -21.46 4.79
N THR A 104 10.94 -20.69 5.89
CA THR A 104 10.50 -21.16 7.21
C THR A 104 8.99 -21.35 7.31
N ASP A 105 8.21 -20.49 6.64
CA ASP A 105 6.76 -20.61 6.56
C ASP A 105 6.27 -20.02 5.24
N ARG A 106 5.60 -20.84 4.42
CA ARG A 106 5.07 -20.39 3.13
C ARG A 106 4.05 -19.28 3.30
N ASP A 107 3.29 -19.25 4.39
CA ASP A 107 2.29 -18.19 4.62
C ASP A 107 2.94 -16.79 4.76
N ASN A 108 4.26 -16.71 5.01
CA ASN A 108 5.02 -15.46 5.01
C ASN A 108 5.18 -14.83 3.61
N SER A 109 4.81 -15.55 2.54
CA SER A 109 4.81 -14.97 1.18
C SER A 109 3.57 -14.12 0.88
N TYR A 110 2.56 -14.12 1.77
CA TYR A 110 1.35 -13.32 1.56
C TYR A 110 1.63 -11.86 1.91
N CYS A 111 1.28 -10.94 1.02
CA CYS A 111 1.51 -9.51 1.21
C CYS A 111 0.32 -8.67 0.75
N GLY A 112 0.15 -7.50 1.37
CA GLY A 112 -0.63 -6.42 0.79
C GLY A 112 0.20 -5.60 -0.18
N VAL A 113 -0.44 -4.69 -0.90
CA VAL A 113 0.20 -3.85 -1.91
C VAL A 113 -0.16 -2.39 -1.66
N ILE A 114 0.85 -1.53 -1.66
CA ILE A 114 0.70 -0.08 -1.71
C ILE A 114 1.38 0.38 -3.00
N ASN A 115 0.58 0.89 -3.93
CA ASN A 115 1.04 1.42 -5.19
C ASN A 115 1.40 2.90 -5.04
N ILE A 116 2.41 3.34 -5.76
CA ILE A 116 2.80 4.75 -5.86
C ILE A 116 2.82 5.10 -7.33
N TYR A 117 1.91 5.96 -7.74
CA TYR A 117 1.81 6.44 -9.12
C TYR A 117 2.36 7.87 -9.20
N ASN A 118 3.11 8.15 -10.26
CA ASN A 118 3.62 9.48 -10.55
C ASN A 118 2.89 10.06 -11.76
N PHE A 119 2.27 11.23 -11.58
CA PHE A 119 1.57 11.96 -12.62
C PHE A 119 2.06 13.40 -12.68
N LEU A 120 2.05 13.98 -13.89
CA LEU A 120 2.05 15.43 -14.04
C LEU A 120 0.65 15.96 -13.68
N SER A 121 0.55 16.93 -12.78
CA SER A 121 -0.70 17.54 -12.31
C SER A 121 -1.53 18.15 -13.45
N ASP A 122 -0.87 18.61 -14.52
CA ASP A 122 -1.53 19.08 -15.74
C ASP A 122 -2.29 17.97 -16.48
N SER A 123 -1.92 16.70 -16.29
CA SER A 123 -2.67 15.55 -16.84
C SER A 123 -4.10 15.51 -16.30
N PHE A 124 -4.30 15.92 -15.04
CA PHE A 124 -5.63 16.00 -14.43
C PHE A 124 -6.35 17.32 -14.74
N LYS A 125 -5.62 18.45 -14.80
CA LYS A 125 -6.23 19.75 -15.15
C LYS A 125 -6.80 19.79 -16.56
N PHE A 126 -6.15 19.12 -17.51
CA PHE A 126 -6.55 19.16 -18.92
C PHE A 126 -7.28 17.91 -19.40
N ASN A 127 -7.46 16.89 -18.54
CA ASN A 127 -8.15 15.63 -18.85
C ASN A 127 -7.80 15.12 -20.26
N ARG A 128 -6.49 15.07 -20.57
CA ARG A 128 -6.01 14.70 -21.90
C ARG A 128 -6.32 13.22 -22.16
N ASN A 129 -7.49 12.98 -22.75
CA ASN A 129 -7.82 11.75 -23.48
C ASN A 129 -6.98 11.67 -24.76
#